data_AF-A0AAD4QMV5-F1
#
_entry.id   AF-A0AAD4QMV5-F1
#
_cell.length_a   1.000
_cell.length_b   1.000
_cell.length_c   1.000
_cell.angle_alpha   90.00
_cell.angle_beta   90.00
_cell.angle_gamma   90.00
#
_symmetry.space_group_name_H-M   'P 1'
#
loop_
_entity.id
_entity.type
_entity.pdbx_description
1 polymer ?
#
loop_
_entity_poly.entity_id
_entity_poly.type
_entity_poly.pdbx_seq_one_letter_code
_entity_poly.pdbx_strand_id
1 'polypeptide(L)'
;MVNGAGAAHGGCIAYLVDNCAGIPLVVLGLLQGINGVGVTQSMQITYHAPALLGTQLLIVSTSVVLGKRVMNARCEVSQFLAG
;
A
#
# COMPACT_ATOMS: atom_id res chain seq x y z
N MET A 1 3.51 15.96 2.75
CA MET A 1 3.75 14.54 3.12
C MET A 1 4.64 14.38 4.35
N VAL A 2 5.42 15.39 4.77
CA VAL A 2 6.29 15.35 5.96
C VAL A 2 5.60 15.99 7.17
N ASN A 3 5.85 15.47 8.36
CA ASN A 3 5.35 16.00 9.64
C ASN A 3 6.36 16.96 10.31
N GLY A 4 6.01 17.50 11.48
CA GLY A 4 6.87 18.43 12.22
C GLY A 4 8.22 17.87 12.68
N ALA A 5 8.42 16.55 12.62
CA ALA A 5 9.68 15.89 12.95
C ALA A 5 10.57 15.64 11.72
N GLY A 6 10.20 16.13 10.53
CA GLY A 6 10.97 15.92 9.30
C GLY A 6 10.84 14.51 8.71
N ALA A 7 9.93 13.68 9.24
CA ALA A 7 9.62 12.34 8.74
C ALA A 7 8.29 12.30 7.98
N ALA A 8 8.10 11.30 7.13
CA ALA A 8 6.83 11.06 6.47
C ALA A 8 5.70 10.92 7.51
N HIS A 9 4.63 11.70 7.34
CA HIS A 9 3.48 11.66 8.23
C HIS A 9 2.77 10.30 8.09
N GLY A 10 2.39 9.67 9.20
CA GLY A 10 1.73 8.34 9.18
C GLY A 10 0.50 8.31 8.27
N GLY A 11 -0.40 9.29 8.39
CA GLY A 11 -1.55 9.43 7.48
C GLY A 11 -1.19 9.57 5.98
N CYS A 12 -0.03 10.13 5.65
CA CYS A 12 0.45 10.20 4.27
C CYS A 12 0.96 8.84 3.78
N ILE A 13 1.60 8.05 4.65
CA ILE A 13 1.97 6.66 4.36
C ILE A 13 0.70 5.80 4.23
N ALA A 14 -0.30 5.97 5.10
CA ALA A 14 -1.58 5.28 5.00
C ALA A 14 -2.29 5.55 3.67
N TYR A 15 -2.28 6.80 3.20
CA TYR A 15 -2.80 7.17 1.88
C TYR A 15 -2.08 6.46 0.74
N LEU A 16 -0.74 6.38 0.78
CA LEU A 16 0.03 5.64 -0.23
C LEU A 16 -0.29 4.14 -0.19
N VAL A 17 -0.36 3.57 1.02
CA VAL A 17 -0.74 2.16 1.22
C VAL A 17 -2.11 1.88 0.63
N ASP A 18 -3.11 2.75 0.88
CA ASP A 18 -4.48 2.60 0.36
C ASP A 18 -4.51 2.46 -1.15
N ASN A 19 -3.84 3.40 -1.84
CA ASN A 19 -3.79 3.44 -3.29
C ASN A 19 -3.01 2.26 -3.86
N CYS A 20 -1.82 1.98 -3.31
CA CYS A 20 -0.95 0.93 -3.84
C CYS A 20 -1.47 -0.49 -3.56
N ALA A 21 -2.21 -0.70 -2.46
CA ALA A 21 -2.79 -2.00 -2.13
C ALA A 21 -3.90 -2.43 -3.11
N GLY A 22 -4.63 -1.48 -3.70
CA GLY A 22 -5.67 -1.78 -4.69
C GLY A 22 -5.14 -2.25 -6.04
N ILE A 23 -3.96 -1.78 -6.46
CA ILE A 23 -3.37 -2.08 -7.77
C ILE A 23 -3.29 -3.58 -8.07
N PRO A 24 -2.69 -4.45 -7.23
CA PRO A 24 -2.60 -5.88 -7.53
C PRO A 24 -3.95 -6.58 -7.57
N LEU A 25 -4.98 -6.06 -6.87
CA LEU A 25 -6.35 -6.59 -6.93
C LEU A 25 -7.00 -6.26 -8.27
N VAL A 26 -6.85 -5.03 -8.76
CA VAL A 26 -7.32 -4.61 -10.07
C VAL A 26 -6.61 -5.41 -11.17
N VAL A 27 -5.28 -5.51 -11.12
CA VAL A 27 -4.50 -6.27 -12.11
C VAL A 27 -4.91 -7.74 -12.12
N LEU A 28 -5.01 -8.40 -10.95
CA LEU A 28 -5.42 -9.80 -10.88
C LEU A 28 -6.87 -9.98 -11.37
N GLY A 29 -7.77 -9.05 -11.04
CA GLY A 29 -9.14 -9.06 -11.53
C GLY A 29 -9.21 -8.99 -13.05
N LEU A 30 -8.44 -8.08 -13.67
CA LEU A 30 -8.32 -7.98 -15.12
C LEU A 30 -7.83 -9.30 -15.74
N LEU A 31 -6.80 -9.93 -15.15
CA LEU A 31 -6.26 -11.21 -15.63
C LEU A 31 -7.26 -12.37 -15.50
N GLN A 32 -8.15 -12.33 -14.51
CA GLN A 32 -9.14 -13.37 -14.25
C GLN A 32 -10.52 -13.08 -14.88
N GLY A 33 -10.69 -11.94 -15.56
CA GLY A 33 -11.98 -11.53 -16.12
C GLY A 33 -13.04 -11.21 -15.05
N ILE A 34 -12.63 -10.78 -13.86
CA ILE A 34 -13.52 -10.39 -12.76
C ILE A 34 -13.22 -8.98 -12.28
N ASN A 35 -14.19 -8.35 -11.61
CA ASN A 35 -13.99 -7.00 -11.10
C ASN A 35 -13.09 -7.01 -9.85
N GLY A 36 -11.88 -6.45 -9.98
CA GLY A 36 -10.94 -6.23 -8.88
C GLY A 36 -11.00 -4.83 -8.25
N VAL A 37 -11.91 -3.97 -8.69
CA VAL A 37 -12.09 -2.61 -8.15
C VAL A 37 -12.90 -2.67 -6.86
N GLY A 38 -12.51 -1.85 -5.89
CA GLY A 38 -13.21 -1.75 -4.61
C GLY A 38 -12.83 -0.50 -3.84
N VAL A 39 -13.42 -0.38 -2.65
CA VAL A 39 -13.11 0.66 -1.66
C VAL A 39 -12.61 0.00 -0.38
N THR A 40 -11.53 0.54 0.20
CA THR A 40 -10.96 0.00 1.43
C THR A 40 -11.96 0.16 2.58
N GLN A 41 -12.37 -0.97 3.16
CA GLN A 41 -13.28 -1.00 4.32
C GLN A 41 -12.54 -1.01 5.65
N SER A 42 -11.33 -1.58 5.66
CA SER A 42 -10.49 -1.68 6.85
C SER A 42 -9.03 -1.71 6.44
N MET A 43 -8.18 -1.05 7.20
CA MET A 43 -6.73 -1.11 7.01
C MET A 43 -6.06 -1.24 8.37
N GLN A 44 -5.14 -2.18 8.48
CA GLN A 44 -4.30 -2.35 9.65
C GLN A 44 -2.85 -2.06 9.27
N ILE A 45 -2.28 -1.01 9.85
CA ILE A 45 -0.91 -0.57 9.56
C ILE A 45 -0.08 -0.66 10.83
N THR A 46 1.12 -1.22 10.72
CA THR A 46 2.16 -1.16 11.74
C THR A 46 3.30 -0.30 11.22
N TYR A 47 3.66 0.75 11.97
CA TYR A 47 4.78 1.62 11.62
C TYR A 47 6.03 1.16 12.37
N HIS A 48 7.04 0.67 11.64
CA HIS A 48 8.26 0.12 12.24
C HIS A 48 9.36 1.17 12.42
N ALA A 49 9.53 2.09 11.47
CA ALA A 49 10.57 3.10 11.48
C ALA A 49 10.13 4.37 10.72
N PRO A 50 10.65 5.57 11.07
CA PRO A 50 10.38 6.80 10.33
C PRO A 50 11.12 6.82 8.99
N ALA A 51 10.48 7.33 7.94
CA ALA A 51 11.13 7.65 6.68
C ALA A 51 11.42 9.15 6.63
N LEU A 52 12.70 9.54 6.65
CA LEU A 52 13.12 10.94 6.64
C LEU A 52 12.98 11.55 5.24
N LEU A 53 12.82 12.88 5.16
CA LEU A 53 12.85 13.60 3.89
C LEU A 53 14.10 13.22 3.07
N GLY A 54 13.92 12.96 1.78
CA GLY A 54 14.97 12.48 0.89
C GLY A 54 15.11 10.95 0.81
N THR A 55 14.49 10.21 1.73
CA THR A 55 14.42 8.74 1.64
C THR A 55 13.61 8.34 0.41
N GLN A 56 14.18 7.50 -0.46
CA GLN A 56 13.43 6.84 -1.51
C GLN A 56 12.68 5.65 -0.91
N LEU A 57 11.37 5.62 -1.09
CA LEU A 57 10.51 4.53 -0.62
C LEU A 57 10.34 3.47 -1.70
N LEU A 58 10.41 2.21 -1.29
CA LEU A 58 9.96 1.06 -2.05
C LEU A 58 8.62 0.59 -1.47
N ILE A 59 7.59 0.56 -2.31
CA ILE A 59 6.26 0.06 -1.95
C ILE A 59 6.00 -1.22 -2.73
N VAL A 60 5.78 -2.31 -2.02
CA VAL A 60 5.45 -3.62 -2.60
C VAL A 60 4.06 -4.00 -2.16
N SER A 61 3.15 -4.21 -3.12
CA SER A 61 1.80 -4.70 -2.84
C SER A 61 1.56 -6.05 -3.50
N THR A 62 0.80 -6.91 -2.81
CA THR A 62 0.49 -8.28 -3.24
C THR A 62 -0.98 -8.55 -2.96
N SER A 63 -1.71 -9.04 -3.97
CA SER A 63 -3.06 -9.55 -3.78
C SER A 63 -2.98 -10.86 -2.98
N VAL A 64 -3.70 -10.92 -1.85
CA VAL A 64 -3.72 -12.11 -0.98
C VAL A 64 -4.97 -12.93 -1.25
N VAL A 65 -6.12 -12.26 -1.38
CA VAL A 65 -7.41 -12.88 -1.71
C VAL A 65 -8.15 -11.98 -2.69
N LEU A 66 -8.65 -12.56 -3.78
CA LEU A 66 -9.57 -11.90 -4.71
C LEU A 66 -10.90 -12.67 -4.73
N GLY A 67 -11.80 -12.30 -3.84
CA GLY A 67 -13.16 -12.85 -3.78
C GLY A 67 -14.17 -11.95 -4.48
N LYS A 68 -15.38 -12.48 -4.72
CA LYS A 68 -16.48 -11.73 -5.38
C LYS A 68 -16.99 -10.52 -4.59
N ARG A 69 -16.83 -10.52 -3.27
CA ARG A 69 -17.35 -9.47 -2.36
C ARG A 69 -16.28 -8.88 -1.45
N VAL A 70 -15.34 -9.71 -1.00
CA VAL A 70 -14.25 -9.30 -0.12
C VAL A 70 -12.94 -9.64 -0.81
N MET A 71 -12.05 -8.66 -0.83
CA MET A 71 -10.72 -8.75 -1.39
C MET A 71 -9.73 -8.25 -0.33
N ASN A 72 -8.51 -8.76 -0.38
CA ASN A 72 -7.47 -8.41 0.57
C ASN A 72 -6.12 -8.34 -0.15
N ALA A 73 -5.34 -7.32 0.18
CA ALA A 73 -3.99 -7.14 -0.29
C ALA A 73 -3.06 -6.80 0.89
N ARG A 74 -1.83 -7.28 0.81
CA ARG A 74 -0.74 -6.88 1.69
C ARG A 74 0.05 -5.78 0.99
N CYS A 75 0.44 -4.76 1.74
CA CYS A 75 1.26 -3.67 1.24
C CYS A 75 2.37 -3.39 2.24
N GLU A 76 3.61 -3.35 1.76
CA GLU A 76 4.81 -3.15 2.57
C GLU A 76 5.55 -1.92 2.07
N VAL A 77 6.00 -1.10 3.00
CA VAL A 77 6.77 0.12 2.71
C VAL A 77 8.12 -0.01 3.38
N SER A 78 9.18 0.11 2.58
CA SER A 78 10.55 0.05 3.05
C SER A 78 11.39 1.14 2.38
N GLN A 79 12.61 1.33 2.86
CA GLN A 79 13.59 2.14 2.15
C GLN A 79 14.07 1.37 0.92
N PHE A 80 14.15 2.06 -0.22
CA PHE A 80 14.84 1.51 -1.39
C PHE A 80 16.34 1.46 -1.11
N LEU A 81 16.92 0.27 -1.24
CA LEU A 81 18.36 0.04 -1.17
C LEU A 81 18.82 -0.31 -2.59
N ALA A 82 19.58 0.58 -3.22
CA ALA A 82 20.25 0.27 -4.48
C ALA A 82 21.32 -0.79 -4.18
N GLY A 83 21.19 -1.97 -4.78
CA GLY A 83 22.20 -3.03 -4.74
C GLY A 83 23.36 -2.77 -5.68
#